data_AF-A0A7J7QBJ4-F1
#
_entry.id   AF-A0A7J7QBJ4-F1
#
_cell.length_a   1.000
_cell.length_b   1.000
_cell.length_c   1.000
_cell.angle_alpha   90.00
_cell.angle_beta   90.00
_cell.angle_gamma   90.00
#
_symmetry.space_group_name_H-M   'P 1'
#
loop_
_entity.id
_entity.type
_entity.pdbx_description
1 polymer ?
#
loop_
_entity_poly.entity_id
_entity_poly.type
_entity_poly.pdbx_seq_one_letter_code
_entity_poly.pdbx_strand_id
1 'polypeptide(L)'
;MQSNECRHLSSSSAASSSSTSQTTTTTSSSSSNSRSGHAKESLQQIRARIFEQHIGDGRRSGRQVLLRPLKGRHIAEWYFTLTGPKMPMLEDDIEEERMLKVQLERATGSGPPKKGQGKRAGRKK
;
A
#
# COMPACT_ATOMS: atom_id res chain seq x y z
N MET A 1 15.06 35.57 29.50
CA MET A 1 14.95 35.09 28.11
C MET A 1 13.52 34.66 27.87
N GLN A 2 12.99 35.02 26.71
CA GLN A 2 11.56 35.21 26.43
C GLN A 2 10.77 33.89 26.43
N SER A 3 9.64 33.92 27.13
CA SER A 3 8.54 32.96 27.03
C SER A 3 7.68 33.30 25.80
N ASN A 4 7.62 32.41 24.82
CA ASN A 4 6.80 32.60 23.63
C ASN A 4 5.42 31.99 23.82
N GLU A 5 4.44 32.88 23.94
CA GLU A 5 3.01 32.61 23.76
C GLU A 5 2.73 32.10 22.34
N CYS A 6 1.87 31.11 22.20
CA CYS A 6 1.20 30.79 20.93
C CYS A 6 -0.31 30.76 21.17
N ARG A 7 -0.97 31.84 20.74
CA ARG A 7 -2.43 31.97 20.70
C ARG A 7 -2.94 31.25 19.46
N HIS A 8 -3.89 30.33 19.62
CA HIS A 8 -4.72 29.82 18.53
C HIS A 8 -6.18 30.15 18.82
N LEU A 9 -6.69 31.10 18.04
CA LEU A 9 -8.11 31.38 17.87
C LEU A 9 -8.57 30.63 16.62
N SER A 10 -9.51 29.71 16.76
CA SER A 10 -10.34 29.23 15.64
C SER A 10 -11.63 28.64 16.19
N SER A 11 -12.70 29.40 15.96
CA SER A 11 -14.10 29.14 16.23
C SER A 11 -14.62 27.91 15.49
N SER A 12 -15.13 26.91 16.22
CA SER A 12 -16.01 25.88 15.66
C SER A 12 -17.46 26.25 15.94
N SER A 13 -18.17 26.59 14.86
CA SER A 13 -19.61 26.88 14.82
C SER A 13 -20.44 25.65 15.16
N ALA A 14 -21.43 25.85 16.03
CA ALA A 14 -22.40 24.87 16.45
C ALA A 14 -23.33 24.45 15.29
N ALA A 15 -23.55 23.15 15.18
CA ALA A 15 -24.59 22.54 14.39
C ALA A 15 -25.90 22.51 15.18
N SER A 16 -27.03 22.87 14.56
CA SER A 16 -28.34 22.29 14.88
C SER A 16 -29.47 22.79 13.97
N SER A 17 -30.42 21.87 13.73
CA SER A 17 -31.81 22.03 13.27
C SER A 17 -32.05 22.20 11.76
N SER A 18 -33.12 21.70 11.13
CA SER A 18 -34.01 20.52 11.21
C SER A 18 -35.20 20.82 10.27
N SER A 19 -35.78 19.79 9.64
CA SER A 19 -37.17 19.66 9.10
C SER A 19 -37.25 19.30 7.60
N THR A 20 -37.73 18.09 7.26
CA THR A 20 -39.13 17.70 6.90
C THR A 20 -39.51 18.23 5.50
N SER A 21 -39.72 17.43 4.45
CA SER A 21 -40.92 16.59 4.30
C SER A 21 -40.81 15.60 3.13
N GLN A 22 -41.61 14.55 3.26
CA GLN A 22 -41.81 13.40 2.37
C GLN A 22 -42.59 13.78 1.11
N THR A 23 -42.43 13.03 0.02
CA THR A 23 -43.52 12.81 -0.95
C THR A 23 -43.41 11.40 -1.50
N THR A 24 -44.44 10.62 -1.17
CA THR A 24 -44.71 9.27 -1.66
C THR A 24 -45.43 9.35 -3.00
N THR A 25 -44.95 8.64 -4.01
CA THR A 25 -45.82 8.05 -5.03
C THR A 25 -45.28 6.68 -5.42
N THR A 26 -45.92 5.67 -4.88
CA THR A 26 -45.92 4.30 -5.39
C THR A 26 -46.81 4.27 -6.64
N THR A 27 -46.27 3.80 -7.76
CA THR A 27 -47.08 3.30 -8.86
C THR A 27 -46.39 2.09 -9.46
N SER A 28 -46.81 0.93 -8.99
CA SER A 28 -46.52 -0.36 -9.59
C SER A 28 -47.33 -0.51 -10.88
N SER A 29 -46.67 -0.72 -12.01
CA SER A 29 -47.28 -1.40 -13.16
C SER A 29 -46.24 -2.21 -13.91
N SER A 30 -46.52 -3.50 -14.01
CA SER A 30 -45.84 -4.52 -14.79
C SER A 30 -46.39 -4.51 -16.21
N SER A 31 -45.59 -4.26 -17.24
CA SER A 31 -45.88 -4.73 -18.62
C SER A 31 -44.61 -4.71 -19.46
N SER A 32 -44.30 -5.86 -20.04
CA SER A 32 -43.35 -6.08 -21.14
C SER A 32 -43.45 -5.01 -22.23
N ASN A 33 -42.31 -4.45 -22.64
CA ASN A 33 -42.24 -3.79 -23.93
C ASN A 33 -40.86 -3.98 -24.57
N SER A 34 -40.84 -4.72 -25.67
CA SER A 34 -39.73 -4.84 -26.61
C SER A 34 -39.23 -3.45 -27.01
N ARG A 35 -38.05 -3.05 -26.52
CA ARG A 35 -37.42 -1.77 -26.88
C ARG A 35 -36.69 -1.88 -28.21
N SER A 36 -37.45 -1.99 -29.29
CA SER A 36 -37.00 -1.56 -30.62
C SER A 36 -37.57 -0.17 -30.88
N GLY A 37 -36.84 0.85 -30.46
CA GLY A 37 -37.25 2.24 -30.59
C GLY A 37 -36.28 3.11 -29.82
N HIS A 38 -35.54 3.96 -30.53
CA HIS A 38 -34.54 4.86 -29.96
C HIS A 38 -35.19 5.83 -28.97
N ALA A 39 -35.31 5.42 -27.71
CA ALA A 39 -35.55 6.35 -26.61
C ALA A 39 -34.37 7.33 -26.62
N LYS A 40 -34.66 8.64 -26.69
CA LYS A 40 -33.63 9.68 -26.65
C LYS A 40 -32.82 9.50 -25.37
N GLU A 41 -31.57 9.01 -25.52
CA GLU A 41 -30.64 8.88 -24.41
C GLU A 41 -30.49 10.25 -23.73
N SER A 42 -30.48 10.28 -22.40
CA SER A 42 -30.18 11.52 -21.68
C SER A 42 -28.78 12.00 -22.04
N LEU A 43 -28.54 13.32 -22.09
CA LEU A 43 -27.20 13.88 -22.32
C LEU A 43 -26.15 13.29 -21.38
N GLN A 44 -26.54 12.95 -20.14
CA GLN A 44 -25.66 12.29 -19.18
C GLN A 44 -25.29 10.86 -19.59
N GLN A 45 -26.23 10.11 -20.17
CA GLN A 45 -26.01 8.75 -20.68
C GLN A 45 -25.13 8.78 -21.93
N ILE A 46 -25.37 9.73 -22.84
CA ILE A 46 -24.54 9.94 -24.03
C ILE A 46 -23.10 10.27 -23.60
N ARG A 47 -22.93 11.19 -22.64
CA ARG A 47 -21.62 11.54 -22.07
C ARG A 47 -20.93 10.33 -21.43
N ALA A 48 -21.65 9.58 -20.61
CA ALA A 48 -21.14 8.38 -19.96
C ALA A 48 -20.64 7.34 -20.96
N ARG A 49 -21.38 7.17 -22.07
CA ARG A 49 -21.03 6.28 -23.16
C ARG A 49 -19.81 6.75 -23.94
N ILE A 50 -19.74 8.04 -24.30
CA ILE A 50 -18.63 8.60 -25.08
C ILE A 50 -17.32 8.61 -24.29
N PHE A 51 -17.37 9.00 -23.01
CA PHE A 51 -16.18 9.19 -22.18
C PHE A 51 -15.93 8.04 -21.20
N GLU A 52 -16.66 6.92 -21.35
CA GLU A 52 -16.59 5.75 -20.47
C GLU A 52 -16.75 6.12 -18.98
N GLN A 53 -17.56 7.15 -18.70
CA GLN A 53 -17.84 7.61 -17.35
C GLN A 53 -18.96 6.76 -16.74
N HIS A 54 -18.75 6.27 -15.53
CA HIS A 54 -19.74 5.47 -14.83
C HIS A 54 -20.82 6.36 -14.19
N ILE A 55 -22.09 6.17 -14.54
CA ILE A 55 -23.24 6.75 -13.84
C ILE A 55 -23.56 5.86 -12.64
N GLY A 56 -23.52 6.40 -11.43
CA GLY A 56 -23.78 5.65 -10.20
C GLY A 56 -25.06 6.07 -9.49
N ASP A 57 -25.69 5.13 -8.81
CA ASP A 57 -26.95 5.31 -8.07
C ASP A 57 -26.76 5.96 -6.68
N GLY A 58 -25.66 6.70 -6.47
CA GLY A 58 -25.29 7.29 -5.19
C GLY A 58 -24.76 6.31 -4.13
N ARG A 59 -24.74 5.00 -4.44
CA ARG A 59 -24.19 3.95 -3.56
C ARG A 59 -22.69 3.72 -3.81
N ARG A 60 -21.98 3.16 -2.82
CA ARG A 60 -20.55 2.81 -2.93
C ARG A 60 -20.35 1.59 -3.84
N SER A 61 -19.79 1.80 -5.03
CA SER A 61 -19.55 0.74 -6.04
C SER A 61 -18.12 0.19 -6.08
N GLY A 62 -17.21 0.67 -5.22
CA GLY A 62 -15.79 0.26 -5.24
C GLY A 62 -14.93 0.87 -6.36
N ARG A 63 -15.51 1.63 -7.31
CA ARG A 63 -14.80 2.28 -8.43
C ARG A 63 -13.59 3.10 -7.98
N GLN A 64 -13.68 3.79 -6.85
CA GLN A 64 -12.58 4.59 -6.30
C GLN A 64 -11.40 3.75 -5.82
N VAL A 65 -11.59 2.45 -5.54
CA VAL A 65 -10.48 1.53 -5.23
C VAL A 65 -9.75 1.17 -6.52
N LEU A 66 -10.49 0.90 -7.60
CA LEU A 66 -9.92 0.52 -8.90
C LEU A 66 -9.20 1.67 -9.60
N LEU A 67 -9.64 2.91 -9.39
CA LEU A 67 -8.99 4.10 -9.95
C LEU A 67 -7.64 4.42 -9.30
N ARG A 68 -7.37 3.88 -8.10
CA ARG A 68 -6.09 4.13 -7.44
C ARG A 68 -4.99 3.38 -8.19
N PRO A 69 -3.90 4.05 -8.59
CA PRO A 69 -2.79 3.37 -9.22
C PRO A 69 -2.17 2.36 -8.24
N LEU A 70 -1.79 1.19 -8.76
CA LEU A 70 -1.14 0.15 -7.97
C LEU A 70 0.28 0.62 -7.58
N LYS A 71 0.52 0.79 -6.28
CA LYS A 71 1.82 1.23 -5.74
C LYS A 71 2.77 0.07 -5.40
N GLY A 72 2.34 -1.19 -5.59
CA GLY A 72 3.09 -2.38 -5.17
C GLY A 72 4.50 -2.43 -5.73
N ARG A 73 4.67 -2.16 -7.03
CA ARG A 73 5.99 -2.12 -7.69
C ARG A 73 6.91 -1.07 -7.06
N HIS A 74 6.41 0.16 -6.92
CA HIS A 74 7.17 1.26 -6.33
C HIS A 74 7.61 0.97 -4.88
N ILE A 75 6.76 0.30 -4.09
CA ILE A 75 7.08 -0.11 -2.72
C ILE A 75 8.11 -1.24 -2.71
N ALA A 76 7.97 -2.23 -3.60
CA ALA A 76 8.88 -3.36 -3.69
C ALA A 76 10.29 -2.93 -4.16
N GLU A 77 10.37 -1.93 -5.04
CA GLU A 77 11.61 -1.35 -5.55
C GLU A 77 12.27 -0.34 -4.59
N TRP A 78 11.74 -0.16 -3.37
CA TRP A 78 12.26 0.83 -2.42
C TRP A 78 13.74 0.61 -2.06
N TYR A 79 14.18 -0.64 -1.96
CA TYR A 79 15.58 -0.97 -1.79
C TYR A 79 16.15 -1.55 -3.08
N PHE A 80 17.37 -1.13 -3.43
CA PHE A 80 18.11 -1.74 -4.51
C PHE A 80 18.46 -3.19 -4.16
N THR A 81 18.65 -4.02 -5.18
CA THR A 81 19.14 -5.39 -4.99
C THR A 81 20.59 -5.33 -4.51
N LEU A 82 20.83 -5.67 -3.23
CA LEU A 82 22.16 -5.65 -2.62
C LEU A 82 23.11 -6.70 -3.21
N THR A 83 22.58 -7.77 -3.80
CA THR A 83 23.37 -8.80 -4.46
C THR A 83 23.52 -8.44 -5.93
N GLY A 84 24.66 -7.82 -6.27
CA GLY A 84 25.08 -7.68 -7.65
C GLY A 84 25.45 -9.03 -8.27
N PRO A 85 25.49 -9.14 -9.61
CA PRO A 85 26.07 -10.31 -10.27
C PRO A 85 27.53 -10.45 -9.81
N LYS A 86 27.89 -11.63 -9.30
CA LYS A 86 29.30 -11.92 -8.98
C LYS A 86 30.07 -11.95 -10.29
N MET A 87 31.04 -11.06 -10.42
CA MET A 87 31.95 -11.06 -11.56
C MET A 87 33.05 -12.10 -11.28
N PRO A 88 33.16 -13.19 -12.06
CA PRO A 88 34.12 -14.26 -11.76
C PRO A 88 35.58 -13.83 -11.93
N MET A 89 35.82 -12.67 -12.55
CA MET A 89 37.16 -12.11 -12.77
C MET A 89 37.56 -11.10 -11.69
N LEU A 90 36.66 -10.76 -10.76
CA LEU A 90 36.92 -9.81 -9.69
C LEU A 90 36.88 -10.55 -8.35
N GLU A 91 37.98 -10.49 -7.62
CA GLU A 91 38.08 -11.00 -6.26
C GLU A 91 37.34 -10.04 -5.30
N ASP A 92 36.80 -10.59 -4.22
CA ASP A 92 36.08 -9.81 -3.19
C ASP A 92 37.03 -9.58 -2.02
N ASP A 93 37.77 -8.48 -2.07
CA ASP A 93 38.78 -8.10 -1.06
C ASP A 93 38.24 -8.22 0.37
N ILE A 94 36.96 -7.88 0.58
CA ILE A 94 36.31 -7.92 1.89
C ILE A 94 36.16 -9.36 2.37
N GLU A 95 35.74 -10.27 1.50
CA GLU A 95 35.61 -11.69 1.85
C GLU A 95 37.00 -12.33 2.04
N GLU A 96 38.01 -11.94 1.25
CA GLU A 96 39.37 -12.43 1.41
C GLU A 96 40.00 -11.99 2.74
N GLU A 97 39.91 -10.71 3.08
CA GLU A 97 40.35 -10.19 4.38
C GLU A 97 39.62 -10.89 5.54
N ARG A 98 38.31 -11.10 5.40
CA ARG A 98 37.51 -11.84 6.38
C ARG A 98 38.04 -13.27 6.55
N MET A 99 38.37 -13.94 5.46
CA MET A 99 38.89 -15.30 5.48
C MET A 99 40.29 -15.37 6.11
N LEU A 100 41.18 -14.44 5.77
CA LEU A 100 42.52 -14.35 6.37
C LEU A 100 42.43 -14.13 7.88
N LYS A 101 41.57 -13.21 8.32
CA LYS A 101 41.34 -12.96 9.75
C LYS A 101 40.86 -14.23 10.48
N VAL A 102 39.89 -14.94 9.91
CA VAL A 102 39.39 -16.19 10.49
C VAL A 102 40.48 -17.26 10.55
N GLN A 103 41.36 -17.34 9.56
CA GLN A 103 42.48 -18.29 9.56
C GLN A 103 43.47 -17.99 10.70
N LEU A 104 43.84 -16.71 10.90
CA LEU A 104 44.71 -16.28 12.00
C LEU A 104 44.09 -16.56 13.38
N GLU A 105 42.80 -16.26 13.55
CA GLU A 105 42.08 -16.55 14.80
C GLU A 105 42.00 -18.06 15.08
N ARG A 106 41.83 -18.88 14.04
CA ARG A 106 41.87 -20.35 14.18
C ARG A 106 43.26 -20.85 14.54
N ALA A 107 44.31 -20.30 13.93
CA ALA A 107 45.69 -20.67 14.21
C ALA A 107 46.09 -20.37 15.66
N THR A 108 45.57 -19.28 16.22
CA THR A 108 45.79 -18.89 17.62
C THR A 108 44.88 -19.59 18.62
N GLY A 109 43.93 -20.43 18.15
CA GLY A 109 42.97 -21.14 18.99
C GLY A 109 41.82 -20.27 19.52
N SER A 110 41.75 -18.99 19.13
CA SER A 110 40.68 -18.06 19.48
C SER A 110 39.52 -18.05 18.48
N GLY A 111 39.59 -18.88 17.44
CA GLY A 111 38.57 -18.95 16.40
C GLY A 111 37.22 -19.42 16.93
N PRO A 112 36.11 -19.01 16.28
CA PRO A 112 34.78 -19.41 16.71
C PRO A 112 34.63 -20.95 16.68
N PRO A 113 34.12 -21.57 17.76
CA PRO A 113 33.98 -23.02 17.84
C PRO A 113 32.95 -23.53 16.83
N LYS A 114 33.06 -24.81 16.47
CA LYS A 114 32.05 -25.47 15.63
C LYS A 114 30.67 -25.33 16.27
N LYS A 115 29.65 -25.01 15.45
CA LYS A 115 28.25 -24.89 15.88
C LYS A 115 27.87 -26.07 16.79
N GLY A 116 27.42 -25.77 18.02
CA GLY A 116 27.04 -26.76 19.03
C GLY A 116 28.12 -27.14 20.06
N GLN A 117 29.40 -26.83 19.81
CA GLN A 117 30.54 -27.21 20.69
C GLN A 117 30.90 -26.17 21.77
N GLY A 118 30.13 -25.08 21.89
CA GLY A 118 30.40 -24.01 22.86
C GLY A 118 29.83 -24.28 24.24
N LYS A 119 29.00 -23.36 24.74
CA LYS A 119 28.46 -23.26 26.11
C LYS A 119 27.97 -24.56 26.76
N ARG A 120 27.51 -25.56 25.99
CA ARG A 120 26.93 -26.81 26.51
C ARG A 120 27.85 -28.04 26.37
N ALA A 121 28.97 -27.95 25.65
CA ALA A 121 29.83 -29.12 25.38
C ALA A 121 30.55 -29.64 26.63
N GLY A 122 30.86 -28.76 27.59
CA GLY A 122 31.47 -29.14 28.88
C GLY A 122 30.52 -29.78 29.90
N ARG A 123 29.22 -29.93 29.58
CA ARG A 123 28.26 -30.61 30.46
C ARG A 123 28.15 -32.08 30.08
N LYS A 124 29.24 -32.83 30.26
CA LYS A 124 29.17 -34.29 30.47
C LYS A 124 29.46 -34.55 31.95
N LYS A 125 28.54 -35.27 32.58
CA LYS A 125 28.69 -35.86 33.92
C LYS A 125 29.43 -37.19 33.74
#